data_AF-A0A318JG97-F1
#
_entry.id   AF-A0A318JG97-F1
#
_cell.length_a   1.000
_cell.length_b   1.000
_cell.length_c   1.000
_cell.angle_alpha   90.00
_cell.angle_beta   90.00
_cell.angle_gamma   90.00
#
_symmetry.space_group_name_H-M   'P 1'
#
loop_
_entity.id
_entity.type
_entity.pdbx_description
1 polymer ?
#
loop_
_entity_poly.entity_id
_entity_poly.type
_entity_poly.pdbx_seq_one_letter_code
_entity_poly.pdbx_strand_id
1 'polypeptide(L)'
;MKTILITGDKPEHKLRAAKVAMQIAEQHHGVRAEVTGVSDYTANKYGLKPAPGLGKPLIKIVVAGSETQGRGRGRADKVINMAAPTFAKHPNGRSVTFALREAVDHCLASA
;
A
#
# COMPACT_ATOMS: atom_id res chain seq x y z
N MET A 1 10.11 8.68 -6.71
CA MET A 1 9.41 7.51 -6.14
C MET A 1 7.93 7.84 -6.06
N LYS A 2 7.09 7.01 -6.69
CA LYS A 2 5.63 7.22 -6.72
C LYS A 2 4.99 6.73 -5.43
N THR A 3 3.91 7.38 -4.99
CA THR A 3 3.33 7.16 -3.67
C THR A 3 1.86 6.77 -3.74
N ILE A 4 1.50 5.61 -3.16
CA ILE A 4 0.13 5.18 -2.91
C ILE A 4 -0.19 5.41 -1.44
N LEU A 5 -1.26 6.15 -1.15
CA LEU A 5 -1.78 6.36 0.20
C LEU A 5 -3.00 5.46 0.45
N ILE A 6 -2.95 4.64 1.48
CA ILE A 6 -4.05 3.77 1.91
C ILE A 6 -4.67 4.35 3.16
N THR A 7 -5.95 4.71 3.07
CA THR A 7 -6.75 5.33 4.15
C THR A 7 -7.92 4.44 4.55
N GLY A 8 -8.55 4.75 5.68
CA GLY A 8 -9.74 4.04 6.18
C GLY A 8 -9.72 3.83 7.69
N ASP A 9 -10.89 3.46 8.22
CA ASP A 9 -11.14 3.43 9.67
C ASP A 9 -10.54 2.19 10.33
N LYS A 10 -10.53 1.05 9.64
CA LYS A 10 -10.07 -0.23 10.18
C LYS A 10 -8.57 -0.44 9.88
N PRO A 11 -7.69 -0.49 10.89
CA PRO A 11 -6.24 -0.66 10.69
C PRO A 11 -5.90 -1.95 9.96
N GLU A 12 -6.56 -3.06 10.30
CA GLU A 12 -6.29 -4.36 9.66
C GLU A 12 -6.57 -4.34 8.15
N HIS A 13 -7.62 -3.65 7.71
CA HIS A 13 -7.97 -3.58 6.29
C HIS A 13 -6.91 -2.80 5.52
N LYS A 14 -6.41 -1.70 6.09
CA LYS A 14 -5.32 -0.93 5.49
C LYS A 14 -4.03 -1.73 5.38
N LEU A 15 -3.67 -2.47 6.43
CA LEU A 15 -2.47 -3.31 6.46
C LEU A 15 -2.53 -4.44 5.43
N ARG A 16 -3.70 -5.09 5.28
CA ARG A 16 -3.91 -6.11 4.25
C ARG A 16 -3.85 -5.51 2.85
N ALA A 17 -4.50 -4.36 2.62
CA ALA A 17 -4.42 -3.66 1.34
C ALA A 17 -2.98 -3.26 0.99
N ALA A 18 -2.19 -2.79 1.97
CA ALA A 18 -0.78 -2.48 1.79
C ALA A 18 0.03 -3.72 1.39
N LYS A 19 -0.23 -4.86 2.04
CA LYS A 19 0.41 -6.13 1.68
C LYS A 19 0.09 -6.54 0.25
N VAL A 20 -1.18 -6.42 -0.16
CA VAL A 20 -1.61 -6.77 -1.52
C VAL A 20 -0.95 -5.85 -2.55
N ALA A 21 -0.92 -4.53 -2.33
CA ALA A 21 -0.21 -3.61 -3.22
C ALA A 21 1.29 -3.90 -3.31
N MET A 22 1.92 -4.24 -2.18
CA MET A 22 3.34 -4.63 -2.12
C MET A 22 3.57 -5.90 -2.96
N GLN A 23 2.75 -6.94 -2.76
CA GLN A 23 2.84 -8.19 -3.52
C GLN A 23 2.63 -7.96 -5.01
N ILE A 24 1.71 -7.08 -5.41
CA ILE A 24 1.50 -6.76 -6.82
C ILE A 24 2.77 -6.11 -7.41
N ALA A 25 3.31 -5.09 -6.75
CA ALA A 25 4.54 -4.43 -7.21
C ALA A 25 5.71 -5.44 -7.35
N GLU A 26 5.91 -6.28 -6.34
CA GLU A 26 7.05 -7.20 -6.29
C GLU A 26 6.90 -8.39 -7.23
N GLN A 27 5.73 -9.03 -7.26
CA GLN A 27 5.53 -10.28 -7.99
C GLN A 27 5.13 -10.04 -9.46
N HIS A 28 4.33 -9.01 -9.74
CA HIS A 28 3.87 -8.74 -11.10
C HIS A 28 4.81 -7.82 -11.88
N HIS A 29 5.50 -6.90 -11.20
CA HIS A 29 6.38 -5.92 -11.88
C HIS A 29 7.86 -6.11 -11.54
N GLY A 30 8.21 -6.98 -10.58
CA GLY A 30 9.61 -7.20 -10.20
C GLY A 30 10.27 -5.97 -9.55
N VAL A 31 9.48 -5.06 -8.97
CA VAL A 31 10.00 -3.81 -8.38
C VAL A 31 9.88 -3.83 -6.87
N ARG A 32 10.85 -3.22 -6.19
CA ARG A 32 10.81 -3.09 -4.73
C ARG A 32 9.78 -2.04 -4.31
N ALA A 33 8.90 -2.43 -3.38
CA ALA A 33 7.97 -1.54 -2.72
C ALA A 33 8.42 -1.20 -1.29
N GLU A 34 8.26 0.05 -0.87
CA GLU A 34 8.53 0.49 0.50
C GLU A 34 7.22 0.79 1.22
N VAL A 35 6.91 0.06 2.30
CA VAL A 35 5.73 0.32 3.12
C VAL A 35 6.10 1.19 4.31
N THR A 36 5.37 2.30 4.52
CA THR A 36 5.61 3.27 5.59
C THR A 36 4.33 3.63 6.32
N GLY A 37 4.45 4.24 7.50
CA GLY A 37 3.32 4.61 8.35
C GLY A 37 2.85 3.51 9.31
N VAL A 38 3.68 2.49 9.51
CA VAL A 38 3.48 1.34 10.40
C VAL A 38 4.75 1.12 11.23
N SER A 39 4.63 0.70 12.49
CA SER A 39 5.78 0.25 13.29
C SER A 39 6.44 -0.99 12.69
N ASP A 40 7.72 -1.19 13.01
CA ASP A 40 8.46 -2.40 12.65
C ASP A 40 7.78 -3.67 13.18
N TYR A 41 7.22 -3.63 14.39
CA TYR A 41 6.44 -4.74 14.94
C TYR A 41 5.26 -5.10 14.02
N THR A 42 4.48 -4.10 13.61
CA THR A 42 3.33 -4.28 12.71
C THR A 42 3.78 -4.73 11.32
N ALA A 43 4.85 -4.14 10.78
CA ALA A 43 5.40 -4.54 9.49
C ALA A 43 5.83 -6.02 9.49
N ASN A 44 6.49 -6.48 10.56
CA ASN A 44 6.84 -7.89 10.74
C ASN A 44 5.62 -8.79 10.84
N LYS A 45 4.66 -8.45 11.70
CA LYS A 45 3.44 -9.24 11.94
C LYS A 45 2.63 -9.47 10.66
N TYR A 46 2.55 -8.47 9.79
CA TYR A 46 1.78 -8.55 8.55
C TYR A 46 2.61 -8.97 7.33
N GLY A 47 3.94 -9.07 7.48
CA GLY A 47 4.85 -9.40 6.38
C GLY A 47 4.91 -8.30 5.34
N LEU A 48 5.05 -7.05 5.77
CA LEU A 48 5.18 -5.84 4.94
C LEU A 48 6.65 -5.48 4.68
N LYS A 49 7.53 -6.49 4.70
CA LYS A 49 8.94 -6.34 4.37
C LYS A 49 9.14 -6.67 2.91
N PRO A 50 9.93 -5.87 2.18
CA PRO A 50 10.17 -6.12 0.77
C PRO A 50 10.91 -7.43 0.56
N ALA A 51 10.65 -8.10 -0.56
CA ALA A 51 11.34 -9.32 -0.92
C ALA A 51 12.86 -9.07 -1.09
N PRO A 52 13.72 -9.99 -0.61
CA PRO A 52 15.17 -9.88 -0.79
C PRO A 52 15.52 -9.96 -2.27
N GLY A 53 16.56 -9.21 -2.69
CA GLY A 53 17.05 -9.21 -4.07
C GLY A 53 16.37 -8.21 -5.01
N LEU A 54 15.31 -7.52 -4.57
CA LEU A 54 14.75 -6.40 -5.32
C LEU A 54 15.56 -5.12 -5.07
N GLY A 55 15.87 -4.37 -6.13
CA GLY A 55 16.79 -3.23 -6.14
C GLY A 55 16.34 -2.00 -5.34
N LYS A 56 16.56 -0.79 -5.89
CA LYS A 56 16.10 0.45 -5.24
C LYS A 56 14.55 0.51 -5.24
N PRO A 57 13.91 1.00 -4.16
CA PRO A 57 12.46 1.11 -4.11
C PRO A 57 11.95 2.10 -5.16
N LEU A 58 10.99 1.66 -5.98
CA LEU A 58 10.37 2.48 -7.04
C LEU A 58 8.98 3.00 -6.65
N ILE A 59 8.32 2.30 -5.73
CA ILE A 59 7.00 2.67 -5.22
C ILE A 59 6.98 2.70 -3.69
N LYS A 60 6.32 3.72 -3.14
CA LYS A 60 6.07 3.89 -1.71
C LYS A 60 4.61 3.67 -1.41
N ILE A 61 4.31 2.82 -0.44
CA ILE A 61 2.95 2.57 0.06
C ILE A 61 2.87 3.15 1.47
N VAL A 62 1.99 4.13 1.66
CA VAL A 62 1.80 4.82 2.94
C VAL A 62 0.49 4.35 3.54
N VAL A 63 0.53 3.77 4.73
CA VAL A 63 -0.67 3.42 5.50
C VAL A 63 -1.02 4.58 6.42
N ALA A 64 -2.11 5.29 6.13
CA ALA A 64 -2.55 6.42 6.94
C ALA A 64 -3.08 5.93 8.29
N GLY A 65 -2.55 6.47 9.38
CA GLY A 65 -3.11 6.29 10.72
C GLY A 65 -2.88 4.91 11.33
N SER A 66 -1.62 4.46 11.43
CA SER A 66 -1.23 3.52 12.48
C SER A 66 -0.52 4.26 13.62
N GLU A 67 0.51 5.08 13.34
CA GLU A 67 1.32 5.78 14.36
C GLU A 67 1.91 7.13 13.89
N THR A 68 1.48 7.63 12.72
CA THR A 68 2.07 8.80 12.06
C THR A 68 1.02 9.87 11.78
N GLN A 69 0.45 10.44 12.85
CA GLN A 69 -0.13 11.78 12.77
C GLN A 69 1.04 12.78 12.77
N GLY A 70 1.51 13.19 11.59
CA GLY A 70 2.37 14.38 11.48
C GLY A 70 3.63 14.26 10.62
N ARG A 71 4.07 13.06 10.24
CA ARG A 71 5.23 12.92 9.33
C ARG A 71 4.79 12.70 7.88
N GLY A 72 4.53 13.81 7.20
CA GLY A 72 4.53 13.87 5.74
C GLY A 72 3.20 14.29 5.14
N ARG A 73 3.05 15.59 4.88
CA ARG A 73 2.18 16.11 3.81
C ARG A 73 2.78 15.73 2.44
N GLY A 74 2.99 14.45 2.20
CA GLY A 74 3.43 13.93 0.90
C GLY A 74 2.25 13.96 -0.05
N ARG A 75 2.44 14.53 -1.25
CA ARG A 75 1.44 14.44 -2.31
C ARG A 75 1.38 12.98 -2.76
N ALA A 76 0.28 12.30 -2.45
CA ALA A 76 0.07 10.94 -2.93
C ALA A 76 -0.29 10.99 -4.42
N ASP A 77 0.35 10.15 -5.24
CA ASP A 77 -0.02 10.00 -6.65
C ASP A 77 -1.36 9.26 -6.78
N LYS A 78 -1.62 8.31 -5.87
CA LYS A 78 -2.90 7.58 -5.76
C LYS A 78 -3.33 7.45 -4.31
N VAL A 79 -4.65 7.48 -4.10
CA VAL A 79 -5.27 7.28 -2.79
C VAL A 79 -6.28 6.14 -2.90
N ILE A 80 -6.16 5.16 -2.00
CA ILE A 80 -7.11 4.07 -1.83
C ILE A 80 -7.81 4.27 -0.49
N ASN A 81 -9.12 4.51 -0.53
CA ASN A 81 -9.94 4.70 0.68
C ASN A 81 -10.71 3.43 1.03
N MET A 82 -10.20 2.65 1.98
CA MET A 82 -10.80 1.39 2.46
C MET A 82 -12.11 1.59 3.22
N ALA A 83 -12.47 2.82 3.61
CA ALA A 83 -13.77 3.15 4.21
C ALA A 83 -14.87 3.39 3.16
N ALA A 84 -14.53 3.47 1.86
CA ALA A 84 -15.52 3.61 0.81
C ALA A 84 -16.51 2.42 0.85
N PRO A 85 -17.82 2.63 0.62
CA PRO A 85 -18.85 1.58 0.73
C PRO A 85 -18.52 0.32 -0.07
N THR A 86 -17.93 0.49 -1.25
CA THR A 86 -17.49 -0.59 -2.15
C THR A 86 -16.48 -1.54 -1.50
N PHE A 87 -15.59 -1.02 -0.66
CA PHE A 87 -14.52 -1.80 -0.02
C PHE A 87 -14.87 -2.17 1.42
N ALA A 88 -15.63 -1.33 2.12
CA ALA A 88 -16.03 -1.58 3.51
C ALA A 88 -16.82 -2.89 3.67
N LYS A 89 -17.66 -3.23 2.69
CA LYS A 89 -18.45 -4.48 2.67
C LYS A 89 -17.59 -5.72 2.39
N HIS A 90 -16.61 -5.60 1.50
CA HIS A 90 -15.71 -6.70 1.09
C HIS A 90 -14.25 -6.22 1.06
N PRO A 91 -13.61 -6.05 2.23
CA PRO A 91 -12.27 -5.45 2.33
C PRO A 91 -11.16 -6.33 1.76
N ASN A 92 -11.43 -7.62 1.55
CA ASN A 92 -10.55 -8.58 0.87
C ASN A 92 -11.14 -9.05 -0.47
N GLY A 93 -12.13 -8.32 -1.01
CA GLY A 93 -12.83 -8.68 -2.23
C GLY A 93 -12.05 -8.32 -3.48
N ARG A 94 -12.48 -8.87 -4.63
CA ARG A 94 -11.87 -8.61 -5.94
C ARG A 94 -11.75 -7.12 -6.27
N SER A 95 -12.77 -6.33 -5.93
CA SER A 95 -12.78 -4.88 -6.21
C SER A 95 -11.62 -4.14 -5.54
N VAL A 96 -11.20 -4.56 -4.34
CA VAL A 96 -10.04 -4.00 -3.65
C VAL A 96 -8.76 -4.38 -4.39
N THR A 97 -8.61 -5.66 -4.74
CA THR A 97 -7.43 -6.15 -5.48
C THR A 97 -7.27 -5.46 -6.83
N PHE A 98 -8.36 -5.28 -7.58
CA PHE A 98 -8.34 -4.56 -8.86
C PHE A 98 -7.94 -3.10 -8.67
N ALA A 99 -8.55 -2.38 -7.71
CA ALA A 99 -8.20 -0.99 -7.44
C ALA A 99 -6.73 -0.82 -7.02
N LEU A 100 -6.19 -1.75 -6.23
CA LEU A 100 -4.77 -1.75 -5.84
C LEU A 100 -3.87 -2.04 -7.04
N ARG A 101 -4.26 -3.00 -7.90
CA ARG A 101 -3.52 -3.31 -9.13
C ARG A 101 -3.46 -2.10 -10.05
N GLU A 102 -4.59 -1.46 -10.34
CA GLU A 102 -4.64 -0.27 -11.20
C GLU A 102 -3.83 0.89 -10.60
N ALA A 103 -3.85 1.06 -9.28
CA ALA A 103 -3.05 2.08 -8.62
C ALA A 103 -1.54 1.82 -8.77
N VAL A 104 -1.11 0.56 -8.59
CA VAL A 104 0.29 0.15 -8.78
C VAL A 104 0.70 0.30 -10.24
N ASP A 105 -0.09 -0.21 -11.18
CA ASP A 105 0.13 -0.11 -12.62
C ASP A 105 0.31 1.35 -13.04
N HIS A 106 -0.60 2.23 -12.62
CA HIS A 106 -0.54 3.65 -12.93
C HIS A 106 0.71 4.33 -12.32
N CYS A 107 1.05 3.99 -11.07
CA CYS A 107 2.24 4.53 -10.43
C CYS A 107 3.51 4.08 -11.19
N LEU A 108 3.62 2.81 -11.57
CA LEU A 108 4.81 2.28 -12.24
C LEU A 108 4.92 2.69 -13.71
N ALA A 109 3.79 2.84 -14.43
CA ALA A 109 3.80 3.36 -15.80
C ALA A 109 4.22 4.84 -15.89
N SER A 110 4.09 5.58 -14.78
CA SER A 110 4.45 7.00 -14.68
C SER A 110 5.79 7.24 -13.98
N ALA A 111 6.55 6.19 -13.67
CA ALA A 111 7.80 6.21 -12.91
C ALA A 111 9.03 6.12 -13.83
#